data_AF-A0A6H1ZB03-F1
#
_entry.id   AF-A0A6H1ZB03-F1
#
_cell.length_a   1.000
_cell.length_b   1.000
_cell.length_c   1.000
_cell.angle_alpha   90.00
_cell.angle_beta   90.00
_cell.angle_gamma   90.00
#
_symmetry.space_group_name_H-M   'P 1'
#
loop_
_entity.id
_entity.type
_entity.pdbx_description
1 polymer ?
#
loop_
_entity_poly.entity_id
_entity_poly.type
_entity_poly.pdbx_seq_one_letter_code
_entity_poly.pdbx_strand_id
1 'polypeptide(L)' 'MPTLERPLHKTCLCVDCKKRKLLKDFSKRTTLAGTKTIGSVCKKCMMIRTYAWRDANRDKFNAYQRKYWKAKRANSLK' A
#
# COMPACT_ATOMS: atom_id res chain seq x y z
N MET A 1 19.85 -35.43 -13.68
CA MET A 1 19.90 -33.96 -13.63
C MET A 1 18.63 -33.47 -12.97
N PRO A 2 18.64 -32.97 -11.73
CA PRO A 2 17.42 -32.45 -11.12
C PRO A 2 17.09 -31.11 -11.79
N THR A 3 15.95 -31.07 -12.48
CA THR A 3 15.37 -29.84 -13.02
C THR A 3 14.97 -28.96 -11.84
N LEU A 4 15.78 -27.93 -11.57
CA LEU A 4 15.41 -26.81 -10.72
C LEU A 4 14.25 -26.07 -11.41
N GLU A 5 13.03 -26.58 -11.27
CA GLU A 5 11.82 -25.84 -11.56
C GLU A 5 11.79 -24.65 -10.61
N ARG A 6 12.37 -23.52 -11.06
CA ARG A 6 12.24 -22.24 -10.40
C ARG A 6 10.75 -21.99 -10.21
N PRO A 7 10.29 -21.66 -8.99
CA PRO A 7 8.94 -21.15 -8.84
C PRO A 7 8.82 -19.96 -9.79
N LEU A 8 7.89 -20.02 -10.73
CA LEU A 8 7.46 -18.89 -11.55
C LEU A 8 6.92 -17.84 -10.59
N HIS A 9 7.83 -17.09 -9.97
CA HIS A 9 7.46 -16.02 -9.08
C HIS A 9 6.78 -14.99 -9.98
N LYS A 10 5.45 -14.93 -9.88
CA LYS A 10 4.65 -13.97 -10.63
C LYS A 10 5.26 -12.58 -10.37
N THR A 11 5.56 -11.87 -11.45
CA THR A 11 6.11 -10.53 -11.42
C THR A 11 5.12 -9.55 -12.03
N CYS A 12 5.07 -8.33 -11.52
CA CYS A 12 4.23 -7.26 -12.03
C CYS A 12 5.09 -6.02 -12.32
N LEU A 13 4.70 -5.24 -13.33
CA LEU A 13 5.33 -3.97 -13.67
C LEU A 13 4.77 -2.87 -12.76
N CYS A 14 5.65 -2.15 -12.06
CA CYS A 14 5.22 -0.97 -11.32
C CYS A 14 5.06 0.21 -12.26
N VAL A 15 3.92 0.90 -12.20
CA VAL A 15 3.65 2.09 -13.03
C VAL A 15 4.61 3.24 -12.73
N ASP A 16 4.87 3.54 -11.45
CA ASP A 16 5.71 4.68 -11.06
C ASP A 16 7.20 4.47 -11.40
N CYS A 17 7.78 3.33 -11.02
CA CYS A 17 9.22 3.10 -11.22
C CYS A 17 9.56 2.31 -12.49
N LYS A 18 8.56 1.92 -13.29
CA LYS A 18 8.71 1.14 -14.55
C LYS A 18 9.56 -0.13 -14.44
N LYS A 19 9.77 -0.65 -13.22
CA LYS A 19 10.54 -1.86 -12.95
C LYS A 19 9.59 -3.03 -12.68
N ARG A 20 9.94 -4.19 -13.24
CA ARG A 20 9.26 -5.47 -12.95
C ARG A 20 9.73 -5.96 -11.57
N LYS A 21 8.77 -6.16 -10.66
CA LYS A 21 9.02 -6.59 -9.28
C LYS A 21 8.17 -7.80 -8.94
N LEU A 22 8.54 -8.49 -7.87
CA LEU A 22 7.81 -9.65 -7.39
C LEU A 22 6.43 -9.23 -6.88
N LEU A 23 5.40 -10.07 -7.04
CA LEU A 23 4.06 -9.77 -6.51
C LEU A 23 4.05 -9.45 -5.00
N LYS A 24 5.02 -9.98 -4.23
CA LYS A 24 5.19 -9.70 -2.80
C LYS A 24 5.48 -8.22 -2.51
N ASP A 25 6.06 -7.51 -3.48
CA ASP A 25 6.42 -6.10 -3.39
C ASP A 25 5.24 -5.17 -3.74
N PHE A 26 4.08 -5.73 -4.07
CA PHE A 26 2.85 -4.99 -4.34
C PHE A 26 1.83 -5.21 -3.22
N SER A 27 0.97 -4.22 -3.01
CA SER A 27 -0.13 -4.33 -2.06
C SER A 27 -1.29 -5.08 -2.69
N LYS A 28 -1.85 -6.05 -1.95
CA LYS A 28 -3.13 -6.68 -2.32
C LYS A 28 -4.26 -5.73 -1.97
N ARG A 29 -5.25 -5.62 -2.85
CA ARG A 29 -6.47 -4.83 -2.66
C ARG A 29 -7.66 -5.75 -2.81
N THR A 30 -8.65 -5.59 -1.95
CA THR A 30 -9.93 -6.27 -2.10
C THR A 30 -10.89 -5.27 -2.73
N THR A 31 -11.50 -5.63 -3.85
CA THR A 31 -12.53 -4.81 -4.48
C THR A 31 -13.83 -4.89 -3.67
N LEU A 32 -14.80 -4.02 -3.97
CA LEU A 32 -16.13 -4.06 -3.34
C LEU A 32 -16.83 -5.42 -3.58
N ALA A 33 -16.56 -6.06 -4.70
CA ALA A 33 -17.04 -7.39 -5.06
C ALA A 33 -16.27 -8.53 -4.37
N GLY A 34 -15.37 -8.23 -3.43
CA GLY A 34 -14.58 -9.24 -2.71
C GLY A 34 -13.41 -9.82 -3.49
N THR A 35 -13.18 -9.40 -4.75
CA THR A 35 -12.08 -9.94 -5.56
C THR A 35 -10.73 -9.36 -5.12
N LYS A 36 -9.74 -10.24 -4.94
CA LYS A 36 -8.38 -9.87 -4.56
C LYS A 36 -7.60 -9.47 -5.81
N THR A 37 -7.33 -8.19 -5.95
CA THR A 37 -6.51 -7.61 -7.02
C THR A 37 -5.17 -7.15 -6.47
N ILE A 38 -4.21 -6.94 -7.37
CA ILE A 38 -2.88 -6.45 -7.01
C ILE A 38 -2.79 -5.00 -7.47
N GLY A 39 -2.29 -4.13 -6.59
CA GLY A 39 -2.06 -2.74 -6.96
C GLY A 39 -1.07 -2.62 -8.10
N SER A 40 -1.25 -1.62 -8.96
CA SER A 40 -0.35 -1.31 -10.08
C SER A 40 0.97 -0.63 -9.66
N VAL A 41 1.07 -0.23 -8.38
CA VAL A 41 2.21 0.49 -7.81
C VAL A 41 2.84 -0.36 -6.71
N CYS A 42 4.16 -0.48 -6.74
CA CYS A 42 4.90 -1.21 -5.72
C CYS A 42 4.85 -0.47 -4.37
N LYS A 43 5.00 -1.22 -3.26
CA LYS A 43 4.95 -0.71 -1.89
C LYS A 43 5.90 0.47 -1.67
N LYS A 44 7.12 0.42 -2.23
CA LYS A 44 8.11 1.51 -2.10
C LYS A 44 7.60 2.81 -2.74
N CYS A 45 7.10 2.77 -3.97
CA CYS A 45 6.58 3.96 -4.66
C CYS A 45 5.29 4.46 -4.01
N MET A 46 4.44 3.54 -3.53
CA MET A 46 3.26 3.90 -2.75
C MET A 46 3.64 4.66 -1.47
N MET A 47 4.69 4.24 -0.75
CA MET A 47 5.19 4.96 0.42
C MET A 47 5.68 6.36 0.06
N ILE A 48 6.50 6.49 -0.99
CA ILE A 48 7.01 7.80 -1.45
C ILE A 48 5.84 8.75 -1.76
N ARG A 49 4.85 8.28 -2.51
CA ARG A 49 3.63 9.07 -2.82
C ARG A 49 2.86 9.46 -1.55
N THR A 50 2.76 8.55 -0.59
CA THR A 50 2.07 8.83 0.68
C THR A 50 2.81 9.89 1.48
N TYR A 51 4.13 9.82 1.56
CA TYR A 51 4.94 10.83 2.25
C TYR A 51 4.86 12.19 1.56
N ALA A 52 5.01 12.23 0.23
CA ALA A 52 4.89 13.47 -0.54
C ALA A 52 3.51 14.13 -0.34
N TRP A 53 2.43 13.34 -0.36
CA TRP A 53 1.09 13.88 -0.11
C TRP A 53 0.92 14.39 1.32
N ARG A 54 1.46 13.67 2.32
CA ARG A 54 1.41 14.08 3.73
C ARG A 54 2.18 15.36 3.97
N ASP A 55 3.32 15.54 3.32
CA ASP A 55 4.13 16.74 3.43
C ASP A 55 3.39 17.94 2.82
N ALA A 56 2.87 17.79 1.59
CA ALA A 56 2.09 18.82 0.92
C ALA A 56 0.74 19.15 1.61
N ASN A 57 0.21 18.24 2.43
CA ASN A 57 -1.08 18.41 3.14
C ASN A 57 -0.92 18.31 4.65
N ARG A 58 0.23 18.71 5.18
CA ARG A 58 0.64 18.47 6.57
C ARG A 58 -0.40 18.91 7.59
N ASP A 59 -0.96 20.11 7.44
CA ASP A 59 -1.95 20.64 8.37
C ASP A 59 -3.27 19.88 8.32
N LYS A 60 -3.76 19.54 7.12
CA LYS A 60 -4.97 18.72 6.93
C LYS A 60 -4.79 17.33 7.54
N PHE A 61 -3.63 16.71 7.31
CA PHE A 61 -3.31 15.41 7.87
C PHE A 61 -3.25 15.44 9.40
N ASN A 62 -2.58 16.44 9.98
CA ASN A 62 -2.48 16.62 11.42
C ASN A 62 -3.85 16.87 12.06
N ALA A 63 -4.70 17.71 11.44
CA ALA A 63 -6.04 17.98 11.93
C ALA A 63 -6.90 16.70 11.94
N TYR A 64 -6.85 15.91 10.86
CA TYR A 64 -7.52 14.62 10.80
C TYR A 64 -7.01 13.65 11.87
N GLN A 65 -5.68 13.56 12.05
CA GLN A 65 -5.06 12.68 13.04
C GLN A 65 -5.50 13.03 14.47
N ARG A 66 -5.52 14.33 14.83
CA ARG A 66 -6.00 14.78 16.15
C ARG A 66 -7.47 14.40 16.37
N LYS A 67 -8.34 14.60 15.37
CA LYS A 67 -9.76 14.22 15.44
C LYS A 67 -9.93 12.70 15.64
N TYR A 68 -9.21 11.89 14.87
CA TYR A 68 -9.24 10.44 14.97
C TYR A 68 -8.84 9.95 16.37
N TRP A 69 -7.73 10.44 16.93
CA TRP A 69 -7.29 10.02 18.27
C TRP A 69 -8.20 10.51 19.39
N LYS A 70 -8.78 11.72 19.26
CA LYS A 70 -9.80 12.20 20.21
C LYS A 70 -11.02 11.28 20.23
N ALA A 71 -11.54 10.91 19.06
CA ALA A 71 -12.67 10.00 18.94
C ALA A 71 -12.35 8.59 19.46
N LYS A 72 -11.17 8.06 19.12
CA LYS A 72 -10.74 6.73 19.57
C LYS A 72 -10.59 6.68 21.10
N ARG A 73 -10.02 7.71 21.72
CA ARG A 73 -9.94 7.83 23.19
C ARG A 73 -11.31 7.89 23.83
N ALA A 74 -12.24 8.66 23.28
CA ALA A 74 -13.61 8.73 23.80
C ALA A 74 -14.35 7.39 23.71
N ASN A 75 -14.12 6.61 22.64
CA ASN A 75 -14.70 5.27 22.48
C ASN A 75 -14.04 4.21 23.37
N SER A 76 -12.77 4.37 23.76
CA SER A 76 -12.11 3.41 24.67
C SER A 76 -12.43 3.63 26.15
N LEU A 77 -13.09 4.74 26.48
CA LEU A 77 -13.52 5.13 27.84
C LEU A 77 -15.02 4.87 28.06
N LYS A 78 -15.72 4.30 27.08
CA LYS A 78 -17.10 3.81 27.16
C LYS A 78 -17.10 2.30 27.25
#